data_AF-A0A919WA80-F1
#
_entry.id   AF-A0A919WA80-F1
#
_cell.length_a   1.000
_cell.length_b   1.000
_cell.length_c   1.000
_cell.angle_alpha   90.00
_cell.angle_beta   90.00
_cell.angle_gamma   90.00
#
_symmetry.space_group_name_H-M   'P 1'
#
loop_
_entity.id
_entity.type
_entity.pdbx_description
1 polymer ?
#
loop_
_entity_poly.entity_id
_entity_poly.type
_entity_poly.pdbx_seq_one_letter_code
_entity_poly.pdbx_strand_id
1 'polypeptide(L)'
;MKRTAGYWQREPLRNIARQVERVELKLVVPEHGGRSLGLDPDGRPNRRVYFLDTPDLALYRHGVIIRFRDRARRRDDAVIKLRPVRPGRVPGWLKDADRFRMEIDALPGHAVCSGALKKVLDRGEVSRALSAGRPLTGLLSARQRKLFAMYAPKGVHLRDLTLFGPIDVRCHNLKLRGLDHGLTAERWRYPDGSDLLELSAKCPVDEAAAVASRISTALRTYGVAPAGHQRTKTEMALQA
;
A
#
# COMPACT_ATOMS: atom_id res chain seq x y z
N MET A 1 16.38 24.80 21.43
CA MET A 1 15.48 23.62 21.34
C MET A 1 16.03 22.69 20.25
N LYS A 2 16.61 21.53 20.62
CA LYS A 2 17.13 20.57 19.62
C LYS A 2 15.96 20.09 18.77
N ARG A 3 15.98 20.32 17.45
CA ARG A 3 15.03 19.74 16.49
C ARG A 3 15.16 18.23 16.58
N THR A 4 14.22 17.56 17.24
CA THR A 4 14.12 16.10 17.20
C THR A 4 13.85 15.70 15.74
N ALA A 5 14.77 14.92 15.16
CA ALA A 5 14.60 14.41 13.80
C ALA A 5 13.32 13.55 13.74
N GLY A 6 12.44 13.83 12.78
CA GLY A 6 11.28 12.98 12.49
C GLY A 6 11.73 11.64 11.92
N TYR A 7 10.86 10.63 11.96
CA TYR A 7 11.19 9.29 11.45
C TYR A 7 11.45 9.25 9.93
N TRP A 8 11.00 10.25 9.20
CA TRP A 8 11.25 10.40 7.76
C TRP A 8 12.32 11.47 7.50
N GLN A 9 13.34 11.10 6.72
CA GLN A 9 14.38 12.03 6.29
C GLN A 9 13.86 12.95 5.17
N ARG A 10 14.38 14.19 5.11
CA ARG A 10 13.87 15.23 4.20
C ARG A 10 14.36 15.10 2.76
N GLU A 11 15.54 14.51 2.54
CA GLU A 11 16.19 14.47 1.22
C GLU A 11 15.48 13.56 0.20
N PRO A 12 15.03 12.33 0.56
CA PRO A 12 14.33 11.45 -0.39
C PRO A 12 13.02 12.04 -0.93
N LEU A 13 12.37 12.95 -0.18
CA LEU A 13 11.11 13.59 -0.58
C LEU A 13 11.32 14.75 -1.56
N ARG A 14 12.42 15.49 -1.45
CA ARG A 14 12.66 16.72 -2.22
C ARG A 14 12.88 16.49 -3.72
N ASN A 15 13.51 15.37 -4.09
CA ASN A 15 13.83 15.08 -5.50
C ASN A 15 12.63 14.57 -6.31
N ILE A 16 11.58 14.06 -5.65
CA ILE A 16 10.40 13.46 -6.28
C ILE A 16 9.19 14.43 -6.28
N ALA A 17 9.20 15.40 -5.35
CA ALA A 17 8.11 16.33 -5.08
C ALA A 17 7.61 17.16 -6.27
N ARG A 18 8.43 17.43 -7.29
CA ARG A 18 8.06 18.38 -8.36
C ARG A 18 7.05 17.85 -9.38
N GLN A 19 6.70 16.56 -9.33
CA GLN A 19 5.84 15.93 -10.35
C GLN A 19 4.69 15.10 -9.74
N VAL A 20 4.50 15.18 -8.43
CA VAL A 20 3.51 14.41 -7.67
C VAL A 20 2.95 15.35 -6.60
N GLU A 21 1.64 15.30 -6.34
CA GLU A 21 0.98 16.21 -5.40
C GLU A 21 0.87 15.65 -3.97
N ARG A 22 1.00 14.32 -3.80
CA ARG A 22 0.70 13.64 -2.55
C ARG A 22 1.83 12.71 -2.09
N VAL A 23 2.00 12.64 -0.78
CA VAL A 23 2.87 11.68 -0.08
C VAL A 23 1.99 10.78 0.78
N GLU A 24 2.23 9.47 0.74
CA GLU A 24 1.79 8.52 1.76
C GLU A 24 2.99 8.21 2.66
N LEU A 25 3.00 8.82 3.84
CA LEU A 25 3.96 8.53 4.90
C LEU A 25 3.59 7.19 5.51
N LYS A 26 4.52 6.22 5.49
CA LYS A 26 4.37 4.86 6.00
C LYS A 26 5.38 4.59 7.09
N LEU A 27 4.98 3.81 8.07
CA LEU A 27 5.82 3.40 9.18
C LEU A 27 5.43 2.02 9.65
N VAL A 28 6.35 1.07 9.60
CA VAL A 28 6.18 -0.22 10.27
C VAL A 28 6.55 -0.07 11.74
N VAL A 29 5.70 -0.57 12.62
CA VAL A 29 5.91 -0.56 14.07
C VAL A 29 5.86 -1.99 14.62
N PRO A 30 6.58 -2.29 15.70
CA PRO A 30 6.49 -3.60 16.36
C PRO A 30 5.08 -3.88 16.91
N GLU A 31 4.79 -5.16 17.19
CA GLU A 31 3.47 -5.58 17.68
C GLU A 31 3.05 -4.85 18.97
N HIS A 32 3.96 -4.71 19.93
CA HIS A 32 3.71 -4.00 21.19
C HIS A 32 3.27 -2.55 20.98
N GLY A 33 3.75 -1.91 19.91
CA GLY A 33 3.36 -0.56 19.54
C GLY A 33 1.88 -0.45 19.16
N GLY A 34 1.28 -1.52 18.62
CA GLY A 34 -0.15 -1.55 18.34
C GLY A 34 -1.01 -1.50 19.60
N ARG A 35 -0.61 -2.23 20.65
CA ARG A 35 -1.34 -2.26 21.93
C ARG A 35 -1.37 -0.88 22.58
N SER A 36 -0.25 -0.16 22.57
CA SER A 36 -0.17 1.22 23.08
C SER A 36 -1.06 2.21 22.33
N LEU A 37 -1.44 1.90 21.08
CA LEU A 37 -2.36 2.70 20.27
C LEU A 37 -3.82 2.25 20.42
N GLY A 38 -4.11 1.32 21.34
CA GLY A 38 -5.46 0.78 21.56
C GLY A 38 -5.94 -0.15 20.44
N LEU A 39 -5.03 -0.74 19.66
CA LEU A 39 -5.38 -1.71 18.62
C LEU A 39 -5.56 -3.10 19.24
N ASP A 40 -6.72 -3.70 18.97
CA ASP A 40 -7.02 -5.08 19.34
C ASP A 40 -6.22 -6.07 18.44
N PRO A 41 -5.30 -6.88 19.01
CA PRO A 41 -4.51 -7.85 18.26
C PRO A 41 -5.31 -9.06 17.77
N ASP A 42 -6.52 -9.30 18.31
CA ASP A 42 -7.34 -10.50 18.08
C ASP A 42 -8.66 -10.21 17.35
N GLY A 43 -8.91 -8.94 17.01
CA GLY A 43 -10.10 -8.54 16.24
C GLY A 43 -10.25 -9.26 14.90
N ARG A 44 -11.48 -9.40 14.40
CA ARG A 44 -11.73 -10.04 13.09
C ARG A 44 -11.22 -9.17 11.93
N PRO A 45 -10.68 -9.77 10.85
CA PRO A 45 -10.28 -9.01 9.66
C PRO A 45 -11.47 -8.31 9.03
N ASN A 46 -11.26 -7.08 8.53
CA ASN A 46 -12.31 -6.31 7.85
C ASN A 46 -12.15 -6.29 6.32
N ARG A 47 -11.07 -6.89 5.83
CA ARG A 47 -10.82 -7.15 4.41
C ARG A 47 -9.85 -8.32 4.25
N ARG A 48 -9.92 -8.99 3.11
CA ARG A 48 -8.91 -9.93 2.63
C ARG A 48 -8.20 -9.35 1.42
N VAL A 49 -6.91 -9.62 1.32
CA VAL A 49 -6.06 -9.11 0.24
C VAL A 49 -5.45 -10.27 -0.52
N TYR A 50 -5.42 -10.13 -1.84
CA TYR A 50 -4.85 -11.09 -2.75
C TYR A 50 -3.91 -10.37 -3.71
N PHE A 51 -2.81 -11.00 -4.06
CA PHE A 51 -1.90 -10.53 -5.11
C PHE A 51 -1.88 -11.53 -6.26
N LEU A 52 -1.54 -11.03 -7.45
CA LEU A 52 -1.20 -11.87 -8.60
C LEU A 52 0.22 -11.55 -9.04
N ASP A 53 1.03 -12.60 -9.22
CA ASP A 53 2.37 -12.55 -9.78
C ASP A 53 2.66 -13.88 -10.48
N THR A 54 3.76 -13.99 -11.20
CA THR A 54 4.26 -15.30 -11.65
C THR A 54 4.84 -16.08 -10.46
N PRO A 55 4.97 -17.42 -10.54
CA PRO A 55 5.60 -18.21 -9.47
C PRO A 55 6.99 -17.72 -9.10
N ASP A 56 7.73 -17.21 -10.07
CA ASP A 56 9.06 -16.65 -9.87
C ASP A 56 9.04 -15.17 -9.47
N LEU A 57 7.90 -14.50 -9.30
CA LEU A 57 7.78 -13.07 -8.89
C LEU A 57 8.28 -12.05 -9.93
N ALA A 58 8.08 -12.34 -11.21
CA ALA A 58 8.57 -11.50 -12.30
C ALA A 58 7.91 -10.11 -12.32
N LEU A 59 6.62 -9.98 -11.98
CA LEU A 59 5.94 -8.68 -11.94
C LEU A 59 6.51 -7.81 -10.81
N TYR A 60 6.63 -8.36 -9.60
CA TYR A 60 7.16 -7.66 -8.44
C TYR A 60 8.59 -7.16 -8.69
N ARG A 61 9.47 -8.01 -9.25
CA ARG A 61 10.84 -7.61 -9.62
C ARG A 61 10.88 -6.48 -10.65
N HIS A 62 9.87 -6.39 -11.53
CA HIS A 62 9.73 -5.31 -12.50
C HIS A 62 8.90 -4.12 -11.98
N GLY A 63 8.56 -4.10 -10.69
CA GLY A 63 7.83 -3.01 -10.07
C GLY A 63 6.35 -2.94 -10.48
N VAL A 64 5.78 -4.04 -10.98
CA VAL A 64 4.35 -4.16 -11.30
C VAL A 64 3.67 -4.99 -10.21
N ILE A 65 2.61 -4.44 -9.61
CA ILE A 65 1.89 -5.09 -8.51
C ILE A 65 0.41 -5.14 -8.87
N ILE A 66 -0.16 -6.34 -8.96
CA ILE A 66 -1.59 -6.55 -9.13
C ILE A 66 -2.17 -6.99 -7.79
N ARG A 67 -3.18 -6.28 -7.29
CA ARG A 67 -3.79 -6.56 -5.99
C ARG A 67 -5.30 -6.44 -6.02
N PHE A 68 -5.96 -7.39 -5.36
CA PHE A 68 -7.40 -7.40 -5.13
C PHE A 68 -7.69 -7.27 -3.63
N ARG A 69 -8.80 -6.61 -3.31
CA ARG A 69 -9.30 -6.48 -1.94
C ARG A 69 -10.78 -6.83 -1.87
N ASP A 70 -11.06 -7.91 -1.16
CA ASP A 70 -12.41 -8.28 -0.70
C ASP A 70 -12.69 -7.53 0.61
N ARG A 71 -13.77 -6.75 0.67
CA ARG A 71 -14.08 -5.89 1.83
C ARG A 71 -15.45 -6.20 2.42
N ALA A 72 -15.48 -6.60 3.69
CA ALA A 72 -16.71 -7.06 4.34
C ALA A 72 -17.87 -6.04 4.30
N ARG A 73 -17.59 -4.75 4.49
CA ARG A 73 -18.60 -3.67 4.60
C ARG A 73 -18.49 -2.58 3.53
N ARG A 74 -17.72 -2.81 2.46
CA ARG A 74 -17.49 -1.85 1.38
C ARG A 74 -17.50 -2.58 0.04
N ARG A 75 -17.62 -1.86 -1.06
CA ARG A 75 -17.35 -2.39 -2.41
C ARG A 75 -15.94 -2.98 -2.48
N ASP A 76 -15.67 -3.98 -3.30
CA ASP A 76 -14.32 -4.53 -3.47
C ASP A 76 -13.44 -3.59 -4.32
N ASP A 77 -12.16 -3.89 -4.50
CA ASP A 77 -11.36 -3.27 -5.57
C ASP A 77 -10.25 -4.14 -6.13
N ALA A 78 -9.86 -3.81 -7.36
CA ALA A 78 -8.65 -4.27 -8.00
C ALA A 78 -7.75 -3.06 -8.30
N VAL A 79 -6.44 -3.22 -8.13
CA VAL A 79 -5.44 -2.21 -8.47
C VAL A 79 -4.29 -2.83 -9.23
N ILE A 80 -3.79 -2.11 -10.24
CA ILE A 80 -2.46 -2.33 -10.79
C ILE A 80 -1.60 -1.13 -10.39
N LYS A 81 -0.51 -1.37 -9.67
CA LYS A 81 0.40 -0.37 -9.14
C LYS A 81 1.79 -0.53 -9.78
N LEU A 82 2.37 0.59 -10.20
CA LEU A 82 3.73 0.73 -10.68
C LEU A 82 4.60 1.33 -9.56
N ARG A 83 5.71 0.68 -9.22
CA ARG A 83 6.63 1.11 -8.15
C ARG A 83 8.06 0.60 -8.45
N PRO A 84 8.99 1.44 -8.92
CA PRO A 84 8.82 2.88 -9.14
C PRO A 84 7.99 3.21 -10.39
N VAL A 85 7.41 4.41 -10.41
CA VAL A 85 6.94 5.06 -11.65
C VAL A 85 7.74 6.35 -11.87
N ARG A 86 8.03 6.68 -13.13
CA ARG A 86 8.62 7.97 -13.51
C ARG A 86 7.50 8.87 -14.05
N PRO A 87 7.08 9.95 -13.35
CA PRO A 87 5.91 10.73 -13.75
C PRO A 87 6.01 11.30 -15.17
N GLY A 88 7.20 11.76 -15.57
CA GLY A 88 7.47 12.21 -16.94
C GLY A 88 7.34 11.14 -18.03
N ARG A 89 7.36 9.84 -17.67
CA ARG A 89 7.21 8.71 -18.61
C ARG A 89 5.84 8.02 -18.54
N VAL A 90 4.90 8.57 -17.77
CA VAL A 90 3.53 8.05 -17.74
C VAL A 90 2.82 8.51 -19.04
N PRO A 91 2.23 7.60 -19.82
CA PRO A 91 1.56 7.95 -21.07
C PRO A 91 0.28 8.75 -20.80
N GLY A 92 -0.10 9.65 -21.72
CA GLY A 92 -1.25 10.55 -21.57
C GLY A 92 -2.54 9.82 -21.20
N TRP A 93 -2.88 8.75 -21.93
CA TRP A 93 -4.08 7.95 -21.66
C TRP A 93 -4.18 7.41 -20.22
N LEU A 94 -3.03 7.17 -19.56
CA LEU A 94 -2.98 6.71 -18.18
C LEU A 94 -3.06 7.88 -17.19
N LYS A 95 -2.41 9.01 -17.51
CA LYS A 95 -2.54 10.25 -16.74
C LYS A 95 -4.00 10.70 -16.66
N ASP A 96 -4.72 10.58 -17.78
CA ASP A 96 -6.13 10.99 -17.92
C ASP A 96 -7.13 9.92 -17.47
N ALA A 97 -6.65 8.73 -17.09
CA ALA A 97 -7.52 7.65 -16.68
C ALA A 97 -8.17 7.97 -15.32
N ASP A 98 -9.50 7.81 -15.25
CA ASP A 98 -10.21 7.87 -13.98
C ASP A 98 -9.57 6.93 -12.95
N ARG A 99 -9.40 7.42 -11.72
CA ARG A 99 -8.80 6.69 -10.59
C ARG A 99 -7.37 6.20 -10.83
N PHE A 100 -6.65 6.78 -11.80
CA PHE A 100 -5.19 6.79 -11.75
C PHE A 100 -4.73 7.85 -10.74
N ARG A 101 -3.79 7.46 -9.89
CA ARG A 101 -3.18 8.36 -8.90
C ARG A 101 -1.69 8.07 -8.79
N MET A 102 -0.88 9.12 -8.85
CA MET A 102 0.52 9.07 -8.48
C MET A 102 0.70 9.60 -7.06
N GLU A 103 1.57 8.96 -6.29
CA GLU A 103 1.91 9.37 -4.94
C GLU A 103 3.34 8.96 -4.60
N ILE A 104 3.96 9.67 -3.67
CA ILE A 104 5.24 9.28 -3.09
C ILE A 104 4.94 8.33 -1.92
N ASP A 105 5.38 7.08 -2.04
CA ASP A 105 5.39 6.13 -0.92
C ASP A 105 6.66 6.36 -0.10
N ALA A 106 6.53 6.85 1.14
CA ALA A 106 7.68 7.21 1.97
C ALA A 106 7.73 6.36 3.25
N LEU A 107 8.76 5.52 3.36
CA LEU A 107 9.15 4.83 4.60
C LEU A 107 10.33 5.60 5.25
N PRO A 108 10.63 5.37 6.53
CA PRO A 108 11.89 5.82 7.12
C PRO A 108 13.08 5.40 6.26
N GLY A 109 13.92 6.37 5.84
CA GLY A 109 15.12 6.15 5.03
C GLY A 109 14.88 5.89 3.53
N HIS A 110 13.64 5.75 3.05
CA HIS A 110 13.38 5.45 1.63
C HIS A 110 12.08 6.07 1.12
N ALA A 111 12.13 6.73 -0.04
CA ALA A 111 10.95 7.25 -0.72
C ALA A 111 10.96 6.84 -2.20
N VAL A 112 9.78 6.49 -2.72
CA VAL A 112 9.63 6.11 -4.14
C VAL A 112 8.33 6.66 -4.71
N CYS A 113 8.39 7.17 -5.93
CA CYS A 113 7.18 7.53 -6.68
C CYS A 113 6.47 6.26 -7.13
N SER A 114 5.16 6.19 -6.90
CA SER A 114 4.32 5.09 -7.33
C SER A 114 3.10 5.60 -8.08
N GLY A 115 2.56 4.77 -8.97
CA GLY A 115 1.34 5.08 -9.73
C GLY A 115 0.36 3.93 -9.63
N ALA A 116 -0.89 4.18 -9.28
CA ALA A 116 -1.89 3.14 -9.06
C ALA A 116 -3.14 3.41 -9.89
N LEU A 117 -3.53 2.44 -10.73
CA LEU A 117 -4.81 2.45 -11.45
C LEU A 117 -5.82 1.54 -10.75
N LYS A 118 -6.81 2.14 -10.10
CA LYS A 118 -7.82 1.44 -9.31
C LYS A 118 -9.12 1.25 -10.08
N LYS A 119 -9.66 0.02 -10.04
CA LYS A 119 -11.03 -0.32 -10.42
C LYS A 119 -11.85 -0.59 -9.15
N VAL A 120 -13.03 0.01 -9.04
CA VAL A 120 -14.00 -0.37 -8.01
C VAL A 120 -14.80 -1.56 -8.51
N LEU A 121 -14.93 -2.57 -7.67
CA LEU A 121 -15.67 -3.81 -7.93
C LEU A 121 -16.94 -3.82 -7.09
N ASP A 122 -17.88 -4.69 -7.40
CA ASP A 122 -19.06 -4.88 -6.57
C ASP A 122 -18.72 -5.55 -5.25
N ARG A 123 -19.59 -5.39 -4.25
CA ARG A 123 -19.36 -5.99 -2.93
C ARG A 123 -19.34 -7.51 -3.06
N GLY A 124 -18.28 -8.13 -2.56
CA GLY A 124 -18.08 -9.59 -2.60
C GLY A 124 -17.84 -10.16 -4.01
N GLU A 125 -17.53 -9.32 -5.00
CA GLU A 125 -17.21 -9.77 -6.36
C GLU A 125 -15.94 -10.63 -6.38
N VAL A 126 -14.94 -10.28 -5.56
CA VAL A 126 -13.70 -11.06 -5.43
C VAL A 126 -14.00 -12.44 -4.86
N SER A 127 -14.75 -12.50 -3.75
CA SER A 127 -15.14 -13.77 -3.12
C SER A 127 -15.97 -14.65 -4.06
N ARG A 128 -16.97 -14.08 -4.75
CA ARG A 128 -17.77 -14.82 -5.76
C ARG A 128 -16.95 -15.33 -6.95
N ALA A 129 -15.89 -14.63 -7.36
CA ALA A 129 -15.01 -15.13 -8.41
C ALA A 129 -14.22 -16.35 -7.93
N LEU A 130 -13.61 -16.25 -6.73
CA LEU A 130 -12.82 -17.33 -6.12
C LEU A 130 -13.67 -18.58 -5.85
N SER A 131 -14.85 -18.43 -5.22
CA SER A 131 -15.75 -19.56 -4.94
C SER A 131 -16.26 -20.26 -6.19
N ALA A 132 -16.30 -19.56 -7.33
CA ALA A 132 -16.70 -20.11 -8.62
C ALA A 132 -15.50 -20.65 -9.44
N GLY A 133 -14.29 -20.69 -8.87
CA GLY A 133 -13.08 -21.13 -9.58
C GLY A 133 -12.65 -20.21 -10.73
N ARG A 134 -13.16 -18.97 -10.79
CA ARG A 134 -12.83 -18.02 -11.86
C ARG A 134 -11.58 -17.23 -11.52
N PRO A 135 -10.62 -17.06 -12.46
CA PRO A 135 -9.40 -16.33 -12.19
C PRO A 135 -9.68 -14.85 -11.92
N LEU A 136 -9.03 -14.27 -10.90
CA LEU A 136 -9.18 -12.84 -10.57
C LEU A 136 -8.74 -11.90 -11.69
N THR A 137 -7.89 -12.38 -12.61
CA THR A 137 -7.54 -11.64 -13.84
C THR A 137 -8.77 -11.30 -14.69
N GLY A 138 -9.86 -12.07 -14.58
CA GLY A 138 -11.17 -11.78 -15.18
C GLY A 138 -11.77 -10.45 -14.71
N LEU A 139 -11.48 -10.04 -13.46
CA LEU A 139 -12.04 -8.83 -12.86
C LEU A 139 -11.30 -7.54 -13.29
N LEU A 140 -10.17 -7.64 -14.00
CA LEU A 140 -9.42 -6.48 -14.48
C LEU A 140 -10.18 -5.73 -15.58
N SER A 141 -10.20 -4.39 -15.49
CA SER A 141 -10.75 -3.53 -16.54
C SER A 141 -9.90 -3.55 -17.82
N ALA A 142 -10.47 -3.14 -18.95
CA ALA A 142 -9.73 -2.97 -20.20
C ALA A 142 -8.51 -2.04 -20.05
N ARG A 143 -8.65 -0.93 -19.30
CA ARG A 143 -7.53 -0.01 -19.01
C ARG A 143 -6.44 -0.66 -18.14
N GLN A 144 -6.81 -1.47 -17.17
CA GLN A 144 -5.85 -2.24 -16.37
C GLN A 144 -5.14 -3.31 -17.22
N ARG A 145 -5.84 -3.99 -18.13
CA ARG A 145 -5.21 -4.93 -19.08
C ARG A 145 -4.24 -4.22 -20.02
N LYS A 146 -4.60 -3.03 -20.52
CA LYS A 146 -3.70 -2.17 -21.30
C LYS A 146 -2.47 -1.74 -20.50
N LEU A 147 -2.65 -1.38 -19.22
CA LEU A 147 -1.56 -1.04 -18.32
C LEU A 147 -0.62 -2.23 -18.12
N PHE A 148 -1.18 -3.41 -17.83
CA PHE A 148 -0.42 -4.64 -17.69
C PHE A 148 0.39 -4.94 -18.96
N ALA A 149 -0.24 -4.95 -20.13
CA ALA A 149 0.45 -5.23 -21.40
C ALA A 149 1.62 -4.27 -21.71
N MET A 150 1.55 -3.04 -21.20
CA MET A 150 2.58 -2.01 -21.41
C MET A 150 3.75 -2.12 -20.43
N TYR A 151 3.52 -2.57 -19.20
CA TYR A 151 4.53 -2.53 -18.12
C TYR A 151 4.95 -3.90 -17.60
N ALA A 152 4.22 -4.97 -17.93
CA ALA A 152 4.63 -6.32 -17.59
C ALA A 152 5.94 -6.69 -18.31
N PRO A 153 6.76 -7.57 -17.70
CA PRO A 153 7.96 -8.08 -18.35
C PRO A 153 7.63 -8.75 -19.68
N LYS A 154 8.55 -8.69 -20.64
CA LYS A 154 8.38 -9.40 -21.93
C LYS A 154 8.15 -10.89 -21.68
N GLY A 155 7.16 -11.46 -22.36
CA GLY A 155 6.81 -12.88 -22.25
C GLY A 155 5.91 -13.24 -21.07
N VAL A 156 5.58 -12.29 -20.18
CA VAL A 156 4.64 -12.55 -19.07
C VAL A 156 3.22 -12.20 -19.51
N HIS A 157 2.32 -13.18 -19.41
CA HIS A 157 0.90 -13.06 -19.73
C HIS A 157 0.03 -13.19 -18.47
N LEU A 158 -1.19 -12.66 -18.52
CA LEU A 158 -2.14 -12.76 -17.39
C LEU A 158 -2.47 -14.20 -16.99
N ARG A 159 -2.37 -15.15 -17.93
CA ARG A 159 -2.61 -16.58 -17.67
C ARG A 159 -1.48 -17.26 -16.89
N ASP A 160 -0.30 -16.65 -16.87
CA ASP A 160 0.88 -17.20 -16.20
C ASP A 160 0.92 -16.80 -14.71
N LEU A 161 -0.06 -15.98 -14.27
CA LEU A 161 -0.11 -15.45 -12.92
C LEU A 161 -0.80 -16.42 -11.96
N THR A 162 -0.19 -16.61 -10.81
CA THR A 162 -0.72 -17.37 -9.68
C THR A 162 -1.26 -16.44 -8.59
N LEU A 163 -2.10 -16.99 -7.72
CA LEU A 163 -2.72 -16.26 -6.62
C LEU A 163 -1.86 -16.35 -5.36
N PHE A 164 -1.53 -15.20 -4.77
CA PHE A 164 -0.88 -15.10 -3.46
C PHE A 164 -1.89 -14.57 -2.44
N GLY A 165 -2.01 -15.27 -1.30
CA GLY A 165 -2.99 -15.02 -0.24
C GLY A 165 -3.98 -16.18 -0.04
N PRO A 166 -5.12 -15.98 0.64
CA PRO A 166 -5.59 -14.72 1.21
C PRO A 166 -4.68 -14.19 2.33
N ILE A 167 -4.55 -12.87 2.40
CA ILE A 167 -3.95 -12.19 3.55
C ILE A 167 -5.05 -11.48 4.32
N ASP A 168 -5.17 -11.80 5.60
CA ASP A 168 -6.17 -11.21 6.48
C ASP A 168 -5.68 -9.84 6.95
N VAL A 169 -6.51 -8.80 6.75
CA VAL A 169 -6.14 -7.43 7.07
C VAL A 169 -7.20 -6.76 7.93
N ARG A 170 -6.72 -6.14 9.01
CA ARG A 170 -7.45 -5.19 9.84
C ARG A 170 -6.97 -3.80 9.51
N CYS A 171 -7.90 -2.88 9.32
CA CYS A 171 -7.57 -1.51 8.96
C CYS A 171 -8.48 -0.55 9.73
N HIS A 172 -7.85 0.32 10.52
CA HIS A 172 -8.50 1.22 11.47
C HIS A 172 -7.98 2.64 11.27
N ASN A 173 -8.88 3.62 11.33
CA ASN A 173 -8.47 5.01 11.46
C ASN A 173 -8.21 5.30 12.93
N LEU A 174 -7.00 5.73 13.24
CA LEU A 174 -6.57 6.14 14.56
C LEU A 174 -6.84 7.62 14.77
N LYS A 175 -7.29 7.96 15.98
CA LYS A 175 -7.32 9.33 16.48
C LYS A 175 -6.31 9.42 17.61
N LEU A 176 -5.20 10.11 17.37
CA LEU A 176 -4.16 10.32 18.38
C LEU A 176 -4.27 11.74 18.92
N ARG A 177 -4.04 11.91 20.22
CA ARG A 177 -4.02 13.24 20.83
C ARG A 177 -2.96 14.11 20.15
N GLY A 178 -3.34 15.32 19.74
CA GLY A 178 -2.43 16.27 19.07
C GLY A 178 -2.15 15.99 17.59
N LEU A 179 -2.84 15.01 16.99
CA LEU A 179 -2.76 14.73 15.56
C LEU A 179 -4.12 14.97 14.89
N ASP A 180 -4.26 16.11 14.22
CA ASP A 180 -5.48 16.48 13.50
C ASP A 180 -5.59 15.79 12.13
N HIS A 181 -4.50 15.16 11.67
CA HIS A 181 -4.45 14.43 10.40
C HIS A 181 -4.86 12.97 10.59
N GLY A 182 -5.53 12.42 9.57
CA GLY A 182 -5.91 11.02 9.56
C GLY A 182 -4.69 10.09 9.55
N LEU A 183 -4.58 9.25 10.58
CA LEU A 183 -3.62 8.15 10.64
C LEU A 183 -4.38 6.83 10.50
N THR A 184 -3.95 5.97 9.60
CA THR A 184 -4.52 4.63 9.40
C THR A 184 -3.53 3.59 9.90
N ALA A 185 -3.99 2.68 10.76
CA ALA A 185 -3.28 1.46 11.10
C ALA A 185 -3.81 0.31 10.26
N GLU A 186 -2.92 -0.42 9.59
CA GLU A 186 -3.20 -1.70 8.94
C GLU A 186 -2.38 -2.82 9.60
N ARG A 187 -3.04 -3.81 10.20
CA ARG A 187 -2.40 -5.06 10.62
C ARG A 187 -2.66 -6.14 9.58
N TRP A 188 -1.61 -6.68 9.00
CA TRP A 188 -1.60 -7.74 8.00
C TRP A 188 -1.16 -9.03 8.67
N ARG A 189 -1.92 -10.11 8.50
CA ARG A 189 -1.59 -11.46 8.97
C ARG A 189 -1.45 -12.38 7.76
N TYR A 190 -0.23 -12.87 7.54
CA TYR A 190 0.15 -13.65 6.38
C TYR A 190 -0.14 -15.15 6.58
N PRO A 191 -0.21 -15.94 5.50
CA PRO A 191 -0.49 -17.38 5.59
C PRO A 191 0.53 -18.19 6.39
N ASP A 192 1.78 -17.74 6.43
CA ASP A 192 2.89 -18.34 7.20
C ASP A 192 2.80 -18.05 8.72
N GLY A 193 1.79 -17.29 9.15
CA GLY A 193 1.60 -16.88 10.54
C GLY A 193 2.33 -15.59 10.93
N SER A 194 3.19 -15.05 10.06
CA SER A 194 3.83 -13.76 10.29
C SER A 194 2.82 -12.61 10.26
N ASP A 195 3.16 -11.49 10.90
CA ASP A 195 2.34 -10.29 10.87
C ASP A 195 3.15 -9.01 10.62
N LEU A 196 2.45 -7.98 10.15
CA LEU A 196 2.99 -6.65 9.90
C LEU A 196 1.99 -5.61 10.35
N LEU A 197 2.42 -4.67 11.21
CA LEU A 197 1.64 -3.49 11.58
C LEU A 197 2.22 -2.25 10.89
N GLU A 198 1.50 -1.74 9.89
CA GLU A 198 1.83 -0.51 9.16
C GLU A 198 0.93 0.63 9.61
N LEU A 199 1.52 1.76 9.96
CA LEU A 199 0.84 3.05 10.14
C LEU A 199 1.05 3.88 8.88
N SER A 200 0.01 4.57 8.42
CA SER A 200 0.11 5.42 7.24
C SER A 200 -0.74 6.69 7.33
N ALA A 201 -0.23 7.77 6.74
CA ALA A 201 -0.95 9.03 6.59
C ALA A 201 -0.70 9.62 5.21
N LYS A 202 -1.75 10.12 4.57
CA LYS A 202 -1.65 10.81 3.28
C LYS A 202 -1.73 12.32 3.49
N CYS A 203 -0.85 13.05 2.83
CA CYS A 203 -0.80 14.51 2.88
C CYS A 203 -0.30 15.10 1.56
N PRO A 204 -0.58 16.40 1.31
CA PRO A 204 0.12 17.18 0.30
C PRO A 204 1.64 17.13 0.48
N VAL A 205 2.38 17.19 -0.63
CA VAL A 205 3.85 17.06 -0.62
C VAL A 205 4.56 18.19 0.13
N ASP A 206 4.05 19.41 0.02
CA ASP A 206 4.51 20.60 0.72
C ASP A 206 4.28 20.52 2.24
N GLU A 207 3.23 19.82 2.68
CA GLU A 207 2.95 19.57 4.09
C GLU A 207 3.71 18.38 4.68
N ALA A 208 4.29 17.50 3.85
CA ALA A 208 4.80 16.19 4.27
C ALA A 208 5.80 16.25 5.43
N ALA A 209 6.69 17.25 5.45
CA ALA A 209 7.66 17.42 6.52
C ALA A 209 7.01 17.79 7.87
N ALA A 210 5.97 18.63 7.85
CA ALA A 210 5.23 19.01 9.04
C ALA A 210 4.40 17.83 9.56
N VAL A 211 3.68 17.14 8.68
CA VAL A 211 2.87 15.95 9.02
C VAL A 211 3.75 14.84 9.60
N ALA A 212 4.90 14.54 8.98
CA ALA A 212 5.86 13.57 9.49
C ALA A 212 6.34 13.91 10.91
N SER A 213 6.61 15.19 11.19
CA SER A 213 7.04 15.64 12.52
C SER A 213 5.92 15.51 13.57
N ARG A 214 4.67 15.85 13.20
CA ARG A 214 3.50 15.73 14.10
C ARG A 214 3.22 14.26 14.43
N ILE A 215 3.23 13.38 13.42
CA ILE A 215 3.05 11.92 13.62
C ILE A 215 4.17 11.37 14.51
N SER A 216 5.43 11.71 14.24
CA SER A 216 6.57 11.23 15.04
C SER A 216 6.45 11.65 16.51
N THR A 217 6.01 12.89 16.76
CA THR A 217 5.81 13.41 18.12
C THR A 217 4.66 12.69 18.82
N ALA A 218 3.51 12.57 18.14
CA ALA A 218 2.35 11.89 18.70
C ALA A 218 2.68 10.43 19.06
N LEU A 219 3.32 9.67 18.16
CA LEU A 219 3.68 8.27 18.42
C LEU A 219 4.61 8.10 19.62
N ARG A 220 5.56 9.02 19.83
CA ARG A 220 6.45 9.00 21.01
C ARG A 220 5.68 9.19 22.32
N THR A 221 4.62 10.00 22.33
CA THR A 221 3.74 10.15 23.51
C THR A 221 3.05 8.83 23.89
N TYR A 222 2.82 7.95 22.91
CA TYR A 222 2.28 6.59 23.13
C TYR A 222 3.40 5.52 23.27
N GLY A 223 4.67 5.91 23.39
CA GLY A 223 5.79 4.96 23.50
C GLY A 223 6.04 4.13 22.24
N VAL A 224 5.55 4.57 21.07
CA VAL A 224 5.67 3.83 19.81
C VAL A 224 6.90 4.31 19.02
N ALA A 225 7.79 3.37 18.74
CA ALA A 225 8.96 3.57 17.89
C ALA A 225 8.84 2.77 16.57
N PRO A 226 9.55 3.18 15.50
CA PRO A 226 9.69 2.39 14.29
C PRO A 226 10.26 1.00 14.59
N ALA A 227 9.83 -0.01 13.82
CA ALA A 227 10.52 -1.28 13.79
C ALA A 227 11.96 -1.10 13.26
N GLY A 228 12.90 -1.89 13.77
CA GLY A 228 14.32 -1.81 13.38
C GLY A 228 14.55 -2.05 11.88
N HIS A 229 13.68 -2.83 11.25
CA HIS A 229 13.65 -3.03 9.80
C HIS A 229 12.29 -2.59 9.24
N GLN A 230 12.33 -1.74 8.22
CA GLN A 230 11.14 -1.31 7.49
C GLN A 230 10.95 -2.22 6.28
N ARG A 231 9.86 -2.99 6.26
CA ARG A 231 9.48 -3.86 5.13
C ARG A 231 8.14 -3.43 4.57
N THR A 232 7.90 -3.67 3.29
CA THR A 232 6.59 -3.35 2.71
C THR A 232 5.61 -4.51 2.86
N LYS A 233 4.32 -4.21 2.97
CA LYS A 233 3.26 -5.23 2.95
C LYS A 233 3.28 -6.15 1.73
N THR A 234 3.74 -5.64 0.58
CA THR A 234 3.83 -6.41 -0.67
C THR A 234 5.06 -7.32 -0.69
N GLU A 235 6.20 -6.86 -0.18
CA GLU A 235 7.39 -7.69 -0.01
C GLU A 235 7.10 -8.90 0.88
N MET A 236 6.50 -8.66 2.05
CA MET A 236 6.04 -9.73 2.94
C MET A 236 4.99 -10.64 2.28
N ALA A 237 4.11 -10.11 1.43
CA ALA A 237 3.05 -10.90 0.79
C ALA A 237 3.56 -11.86 -0.30
N LEU A 238 4.63 -11.48 -1.00
CA LEU A 238 5.12 -12.19 -2.17
C LEU A 238 6.37 -13.02 -1.89
N GLN A 239 7.01 -12.82 -0.74
CA GLN A 239 8.20 -13.54 -0.30
C GLN A 239 7.96 -14.37 0.98
N ALA A 240 6.70 -14.51 1.40
CA ALA A 240 6.28 -15.42 2.46
C ALA A 240 6.10 -16.85 1.94
#